data_AF-A0A932PB27-F1
#
_entry.id   AF-A0A932PB27-F1
#
_cell.length_a   1.000
_cell.length_b   1.000
_cell.length_c   1.000
_cell.angle_alpha   90.00
_cell.angle_beta   90.00
_cell.angle_gamma   90.00
#
_symmetry.space_group_name_H-M   'P 1'
#
loop_
_entity.id
_entity.type
_entity.pdbx_description
1 polymer ?
#
loop_
_entity_poly.entity_id
_entity_poly.type
_entity_poly.pdbx_seq_one_letter_code
_entity_poly.pdbx_strand_id
1 'polypeptide(L)'
;MLNKGWMLIAMLAAAAGLPYLFSSGAGREAATEEQASEASDADQHRSSVNAKELASLIRPEGADSRPVEGRPIADLGEILNFSVTPAWIMDRWPRVSAALSELDLHGYRVVLVTGTEPSDVAGSLTYYFTPKQKLQRITLFGTTGDPGKLIAYLTTKHNFVRVYSPDPATAVYQVPFSGTILSELRIKPAQVLRAGDSLTRFELAMTMERPPTDGTFMDLRAGKPSQRSKT
;
A
#
# COMPACT_ATOMS: atom_id res chain seq x y z
N MET A 1 -61.73 -11.94 13.64
CA MET A 1 -62.03 -12.54 12.33
C MET A 1 -60.77 -13.21 11.82
N LEU A 2 -60.97 -14.44 11.37
CA LEU A 2 -60.02 -15.47 11.01
C LEU A 2 -59.41 -15.17 9.62
N ASN A 3 -58.09 -15.39 9.41
CA ASN A 3 -57.68 -16.43 8.47
C ASN A 3 -56.19 -16.78 8.53
N LYS A 4 -55.99 -18.09 8.75
CA LYS A 4 -54.80 -18.91 8.50
C LYS A 4 -54.66 -19.19 6.99
N GLY A 5 -53.42 -19.42 6.56
CA GLY A 5 -53.07 -20.21 5.36
C GLY A 5 -51.55 -20.28 5.25
N TRP A 6 -50.91 -21.42 5.60
CA TRP A 6 -50.45 -22.48 4.68
C TRP A 6 -49.30 -22.02 3.77
N MET A 7 -48.23 -22.76 3.48
CA MET A 7 -47.67 -24.04 3.92
C MET A 7 -46.29 -24.13 3.24
N LEU A 8 -45.27 -24.56 3.98
CA LEU A 8 -44.21 -25.54 3.63
C LEU A 8 -43.58 -25.65 2.21
N ILE A 9 -42.24 -25.69 2.25
CA ILE A 9 -41.30 -26.71 1.71
C ILE A 9 -40.71 -26.60 0.27
N ALA A 10 -39.38 -26.79 0.27
CA ALA A 10 -38.46 -27.34 -0.74
C ALA A 10 -38.01 -26.48 -1.93
N MET A 11 -36.70 -26.28 -2.08
CA MET A 11 -35.87 -27.29 -2.75
C MET A 11 -34.36 -27.02 -2.58
N LEU A 12 -33.65 -28.10 -2.22
CA LEU A 12 -32.20 -28.26 -2.32
C LEU A 12 -31.86 -28.53 -3.80
N ALA A 13 -30.87 -27.85 -4.36
CA ALA A 13 -30.21 -28.28 -5.59
C ALA A 13 -28.69 -28.15 -5.43
N ALA A 14 -28.05 -29.30 -5.22
CA ALA A 14 -26.61 -29.46 -5.27
C ALA A 14 -26.15 -29.40 -6.73
N ALA A 15 -25.38 -28.37 -7.10
CA ALA A 15 -24.69 -28.31 -8.37
C ALA A 15 -23.26 -28.83 -8.18
N ALA A 16 -23.05 -30.12 -8.48
CA ALA A 16 -21.73 -30.69 -8.63
C ALA A 16 -21.11 -30.17 -9.94
N GLY A 17 -20.16 -29.24 -9.83
CA GLY A 17 -19.37 -28.73 -10.94
C GLY A 17 -18.16 -29.63 -11.23
N LEU A 18 -18.12 -30.14 -12.45
CA LEU A 18 -17.17 -31.11 -13.02
C LEU A 18 -15.70 -30.65 -12.97
N PRO A 19 -14.73 -31.58 -12.81
CA PRO A 19 -13.32 -31.27 -13.01
C PRO A 19 -12.98 -31.12 -14.50
N TYR A 20 -12.34 -30.00 -14.83
CA TYR A 20 -11.70 -29.75 -16.12
C TYR A 20 -10.59 -30.78 -16.38
N LEU A 21 -10.73 -31.58 -17.44
CA LEU A 21 -9.63 -32.29 -18.08
C LEU A 21 -9.12 -31.44 -19.24
N PHE A 22 -7.89 -30.93 -19.12
CA PHE A 22 -7.16 -30.34 -20.24
C PHE A 22 -6.52 -31.47 -21.05
N SER A 23 -7.00 -31.59 -22.28
CA SER A 23 -6.39 -32.34 -23.38
C SER A 23 -5.35 -31.47 -24.06
N SER A 24 -4.11 -31.95 -24.18
CA SER A 24 -3.21 -31.60 -25.28
C SER A 24 -2.00 -32.53 -25.30
N GLY A 25 -1.72 -33.12 -26.47
CA GLY A 25 -0.39 -33.59 -26.83
C GLY A 25 -0.18 -35.10 -26.79
N ALA A 26 -0.82 -35.82 -27.73
CA ALA A 26 -0.43 -37.16 -28.11
C ALA A 26 1.03 -37.18 -28.63
N GLY A 27 1.83 -38.09 -28.08
CA GLY A 27 3.22 -38.32 -28.49
C GLY A 27 3.78 -39.62 -27.93
N ARG A 28 3.08 -40.71 -28.25
CA ARG A 28 3.48 -42.13 -28.42
C ARG A 28 4.68 -42.73 -27.65
N GLU A 29 4.35 -43.91 -27.12
CA GLU A 29 5.12 -45.17 -27.06
C GLU A 29 5.99 -45.45 -25.82
N ALA A 30 5.40 -46.26 -24.93
CA ALA A 30 6.09 -47.15 -24.02
C ALA A 30 6.33 -48.50 -24.71
N ALA A 31 7.55 -49.04 -24.62
CA ALA A 31 7.82 -50.47 -24.44
C ALA A 31 9.30 -50.71 -24.12
N THR A 32 9.51 -51.37 -22.98
CA THR A 32 10.69 -52.03 -22.43
C THR A 32 11.28 -53.08 -23.38
N GLU A 33 12.62 -53.24 -23.47
CA GLU A 33 13.42 -54.33 -22.85
C GLU A 33 14.82 -54.50 -23.50
N GLU A 34 15.83 -54.67 -22.63
CA GLU A 34 17.15 -55.33 -22.73
C GLU A 34 18.03 -55.30 -24.01
N GLN A 35 19.30 -54.88 -23.86
CA GLN A 35 20.47 -55.78 -23.76
C GLN A 35 21.80 -55.00 -23.79
N ALA A 36 22.71 -55.42 -22.92
CA ALA A 36 24.10 -54.96 -22.85
C ALA A 36 25.01 -55.73 -23.82
N SER A 37 25.94 -55.05 -24.50
CA SER A 37 27.40 -55.28 -24.42
C SER A 37 28.17 -54.64 -25.59
N GLU A 38 29.20 -53.87 -25.20
CA GLU A 38 30.56 -53.75 -25.76
C GLU A 38 30.82 -53.61 -27.28
N ALA A 39 31.39 -52.46 -27.66
CA ALA A 39 32.71 -52.31 -28.30
C ALA A 39 32.90 -50.82 -28.67
N SER A 40 33.84 -50.12 -28.03
CA SER A 40 35.21 -49.89 -28.52
C SER A 40 35.33 -48.77 -29.56
N ASP A 41 35.81 -47.64 -29.04
CA ASP A 41 36.75 -46.68 -29.65
C ASP A 41 36.36 -45.81 -30.84
N ALA A 42 36.96 -44.61 -30.84
CA ALA A 42 36.93 -43.55 -31.86
C ALA A 42 35.63 -42.71 -31.95
N ASP A 43 35.59 -41.59 -31.23
CA ASP A 43 35.90 -40.30 -31.87
C ASP A 43 35.81 -39.15 -30.85
N GLN A 44 37.00 -38.68 -30.46
CA GLN A 44 37.20 -37.38 -29.85
C GLN A 44 36.92 -36.31 -30.92
N HIS A 45 35.75 -35.68 -30.91
CA HIS A 45 35.52 -34.31 -31.40
C HIS A 45 34.11 -33.86 -30.94
N ARG A 46 33.94 -33.62 -29.64
CA ARG A 46 32.82 -32.83 -29.13
C ARG A 46 33.37 -31.56 -28.52
N SER A 47 33.24 -30.50 -29.31
CA SER A 47 33.46 -29.10 -28.97
C SER A 47 32.97 -28.81 -27.55
N SER A 48 33.90 -28.46 -26.67
CA SER A 48 33.57 -27.92 -25.34
C SER A 48 32.87 -26.58 -25.54
N VAL A 49 31.54 -26.60 -25.64
CA VAL A 49 30.74 -25.39 -25.55
C VAL A 49 31.00 -24.83 -24.15
N ASN A 50 31.70 -23.71 -24.10
CA ASN A 50 32.14 -23.11 -22.85
C ASN A 50 30.89 -22.71 -22.06
N ALA A 51 30.65 -23.34 -20.90
CA ALA A 51 29.49 -23.05 -20.05
C ALA A 51 29.40 -21.57 -19.66
N LYS A 52 30.53 -20.85 -19.72
CA LYS A 52 30.62 -19.39 -19.52
C LYS A 52 30.00 -18.58 -20.67
N GLU A 53 30.03 -19.12 -21.88
CA GLU A 53 29.45 -18.54 -23.09
C GLU A 53 27.94 -18.79 -23.13
N LEU A 54 27.49 -20.00 -22.76
CA LEU A 54 26.06 -20.29 -22.57
C LEU A 54 25.44 -19.47 -21.42
N ALA A 55 26.20 -19.24 -20.33
CA ALA A 55 25.76 -18.40 -19.21
C ALA A 55 25.64 -16.91 -19.57
N SER A 56 26.33 -16.45 -20.62
CA SER A 56 26.22 -15.07 -21.11
C SER A 56 24.97 -14.83 -21.98
N LEU A 57 24.36 -15.90 -22.50
CA LEU A 57 23.12 -15.87 -23.27
C LEU A 57 21.86 -15.99 -22.39
N ILE A 58 22.02 -16.34 -21.11
CA ILE A 58 20.96 -16.37 -20.09
C ILE A 58 21.21 -15.24 -19.09
N ARG A 59 21.50 -14.04 -19.58
CA ARG A 59 21.37 -12.84 -18.77
C ARG A 59 19.91 -12.41 -18.89
N PRO A 60 19.12 -12.34 -17.80
CA PRO A 60 17.84 -11.66 -17.85
C PRO A 60 18.11 -10.18 -18.14
N GLU A 61 18.08 -9.86 -19.43
CA GLU A 61 18.03 -8.51 -19.95
C GLU A 61 16.67 -7.93 -19.54
N GLY A 62 16.69 -6.78 -18.86
CA GLY A 62 15.47 -6.03 -18.56
C GLY A 62 14.83 -6.32 -17.19
N ALA A 63 15.61 -6.25 -16.11
CA ALA A 63 15.08 -5.49 -14.97
C ALA A 63 15.13 -4.01 -15.39
N ASP A 64 14.15 -3.59 -16.20
CA ASP A 64 13.97 -2.19 -16.55
C ASP A 64 13.86 -1.40 -15.25
N SER A 65 14.94 -0.76 -14.84
CA SER A 65 14.93 0.29 -13.83
C SER A 65 14.24 1.49 -14.47
N ARG A 66 12.93 1.38 -14.71
CA ARG A 66 12.10 2.55 -15.01
C ARG A 66 12.34 3.52 -13.86
N PRO A 67 12.76 4.76 -14.14
CA PRO A 67 12.94 5.74 -13.09
C PRO A 67 11.64 5.78 -12.29
N VAL A 68 11.75 5.59 -10.96
CA VAL A 68 10.63 5.84 -10.05
C VAL A 68 10.09 7.22 -10.40
N GLU A 69 8.81 7.29 -10.79
CA GLU A 69 8.25 8.52 -11.34
C GLU A 69 8.34 9.65 -10.31
N GLY A 70 8.94 10.78 -10.72
CA GLY A 70 9.09 11.96 -9.89
C GLY A 70 10.50 12.16 -9.33
N ARG A 71 10.73 13.35 -8.76
CA ARG A 71 12.01 13.70 -8.14
C ARG A 71 12.19 12.91 -6.83
N PRO A 72 13.39 12.32 -6.57
CA PRO A 72 13.66 11.57 -5.35
C PRO A 72 13.31 12.36 -4.09
N ILE A 73 12.78 11.67 -3.08
CA ILE A 73 12.41 12.27 -1.80
C ILE A 73 13.51 11.90 -0.80
N ALA A 74 14.37 12.86 -0.47
CA ALA A 74 15.47 12.63 0.46
C ALA A 74 15.01 12.63 1.93
N ASP A 75 13.96 13.40 2.26
CA ASP A 75 13.47 13.59 3.62
C ASP A 75 11.93 13.56 3.68
N LEU A 76 11.39 12.81 4.64
CA LEU A 76 9.95 12.82 4.96
C LEU A 76 9.49 14.21 5.41
N GLY A 77 10.39 15.00 5.99
CA GLY A 77 10.13 16.37 6.38
C GLY A 77 9.80 17.32 5.24
N GLU A 78 10.23 17.02 4.02
CA GLU A 78 9.85 17.81 2.84
C GLU A 78 8.35 17.67 2.56
N ILE A 79 7.84 16.43 2.58
CA ILE A 79 6.49 16.10 2.12
C ILE A 79 5.43 16.15 3.23
N LEU A 80 5.82 15.94 4.50
CA LEU A 80 4.92 15.97 5.65
C LEU A 80 4.91 17.33 6.37
N ASN A 81 5.38 18.39 5.71
CA ASN A 81 5.40 19.74 6.25
C ASN A 81 4.09 20.48 5.99
N PHE A 82 3.59 21.15 7.02
CA PHE A 82 2.44 22.02 6.93
C PHE A 82 2.68 23.30 6.10
N SER A 83 3.91 23.72 5.85
CA SER A 83 4.24 24.90 5.02
C SER A 83 4.08 24.69 3.50
N VAL A 84 3.66 23.50 3.07
CA VAL A 84 3.38 23.17 1.67
C VAL A 84 2.26 24.05 1.09
N THR A 85 2.41 24.49 -0.17
CA THR A 85 1.45 25.32 -0.90
C THR A 85 0.93 24.60 -2.15
N PRO A 86 -0.24 24.98 -2.70
CA PRO A 86 -0.75 24.37 -3.93
C PRO A 86 0.22 24.52 -5.11
N ALA A 87 0.86 25.68 -5.25
CA ALA A 87 1.84 25.93 -6.30
C ALA A 87 3.05 24.99 -6.19
N TRP A 88 3.56 24.78 -4.97
CA TRP A 88 4.64 23.82 -4.73
C TRP A 88 4.22 22.39 -5.10
N ILE A 89 2.97 21.98 -4.80
CA ILE A 89 2.49 20.63 -5.15
C ILE A 89 2.49 20.43 -6.66
N MET A 90 1.98 21.42 -7.41
CA MET A 90 1.90 21.35 -8.87
C MET A 90 3.28 21.34 -9.55
N ASP A 91 4.29 21.95 -8.92
CA ASP A 91 5.68 21.92 -9.40
C ASP A 91 6.42 20.64 -8.98
N ARG A 92 6.20 20.18 -7.74
CA ARG A 92 6.93 19.06 -7.14
C ARG A 92 6.53 17.70 -7.71
N TRP A 93 5.26 17.53 -8.06
CA TRP A 93 4.68 16.25 -8.40
C TRP A 93 4.32 16.19 -9.89
N PRO A 94 4.76 15.16 -10.63
CA PRO A 94 4.49 15.05 -12.06
C PRO A 94 3.00 14.86 -12.36
N ARG A 95 2.25 14.33 -11.40
CA ARG A 95 0.81 14.09 -11.51
C ARG A 95 0.12 14.46 -10.22
N VAL A 96 -0.90 15.31 -10.34
CA VAL A 96 -1.73 15.75 -9.22
C VAL A 96 -3.20 15.57 -9.60
N SER A 97 -3.94 14.87 -8.75
CA SER A 97 -5.39 14.77 -8.85
C SER A 97 -6.00 15.86 -7.98
N ALA A 98 -6.50 16.92 -8.62
CA ALA A 98 -7.19 18.04 -7.98
C ALA A 98 -8.70 17.90 -8.21
N ALA A 99 -9.42 17.36 -7.23
CA ALA A 99 -10.90 17.28 -7.21
C ALA A 99 -11.46 16.71 -5.88
N LEU A 100 -10.61 16.49 -4.87
CA LEU A 100 -11.06 15.92 -3.60
C LEU A 100 -11.58 17.06 -2.71
N SER A 101 -12.83 17.44 -2.93
CA SER A 101 -13.49 18.40 -2.06
C SER A 101 -14.22 17.67 -0.93
N GLU A 102 -13.71 17.81 0.29
CA GLU A 102 -14.53 17.62 1.49
C GLU A 102 -15.16 18.97 1.84
N LEU A 103 -16.31 19.01 2.52
CA LEU A 103 -17.21 20.16 2.70
C LEU A 103 -16.58 21.58 2.59
N ASP A 104 -15.42 21.82 3.21
CA ASP A 104 -14.69 23.11 3.19
C ASP A 104 -13.21 23.02 2.77
N LEU A 105 -12.74 21.86 2.29
CA LEU A 105 -11.34 21.58 2.03
C LEU A 105 -11.10 21.16 0.58
N HIS A 106 -10.15 21.83 -0.07
CA HIS A 106 -9.68 21.48 -1.41
C HIS A 106 -8.49 20.53 -1.32
N GLY A 107 -8.67 19.30 -1.78
CA GLY A 107 -7.69 18.23 -1.74
C GLY A 107 -6.88 18.08 -3.02
N TYR A 108 -5.55 18.03 -2.87
CA TYR A 108 -4.60 17.68 -3.91
C TYR A 108 -3.96 16.34 -3.57
N ARG A 109 -4.25 15.30 -4.37
CA ARG A 109 -3.71 13.96 -4.17
C ARG A 109 -2.60 13.65 -5.14
N VAL A 110 -1.55 13.02 -4.63
CA VAL A 110 -0.37 12.60 -5.38
C VAL A 110 -0.03 11.15 -5.06
N VAL A 111 0.66 10.50 -6.01
CA VAL A 111 1.28 9.19 -5.77
C VAL A 111 2.59 9.43 -5.03
N LEU A 112 2.80 8.71 -3.94
CA LEU A 112 4.00 8.81 -3.12
C LEU A 112 4.82 7.52 -3.28
N VAL A 113 6.08 7.65 -3.65
CA VAL A 113 7.10 6.61 -3.54
C VAL A 113 8.37 7.28 -3.04
N THR A 114 8.82 6.96 -1.82
CA THR A 114 10.02 7.60 -1.25
C THR A 114 11.32 6.93 -1.69
N GLY A 115 11.28 5.65 -2.05
CA GLY A 115 12.43 4.88 -2.51
C GLY A 115 12.14 3.39 -2.60
N THR A 116 13.18 2.57 -2.46
CA THR A 116 13.14 1.11 -2.60
C THR A 116 13.70 0.38 -1.39
N GLU A 117 14.01 1.08 -0.30
CA GLU A 117 14.43 0.48 0.97
C GLU A 117 13.24 0.01 1.79
N PRO A 118 13.40 -0.96 2.71
CA PRO A 118 12.30 -1.39 3.59
C PRO A 118 11.66 -0.26 4.40
N SER A 119 12.42 0.79 4.75
CA SER A 119 11.90 1.95 5.48
C SER A 119 11.16 2.97 4.61
N ASP A 120 11.16 2.77 3.28
CA ASP A 120 10.46 3.63 2.34
C ASP A 120 8.96 3.36 2.34
N VAL A 121 8.21 4.37 1.92
CA VAL A 121 6.76 4.36 1.86
C VAL A 121 6.32 4.47 0.41
N ALA A 122 5.42 3.57 0.01
CA ALA A 122 4.72 3.62 -1.26
C ALA A 122 3.21 3.77 -1.03
N GLY A 123 2.54 4.65 -1.77
CA GLY A 123 1.11 4.87 -1.63
C GLY A 123 0.64 6.19 -2.20
N SER A 124 -0.22 6.88 -1.46
CA SER A 124 -0.77 8.17 -1.85
C SER A 124 -0.80 9.16 -0.69
N LEU A 125 -0.50 10.41 -1.02
CA LEU A 125 -0.48 11.54 -0.11
C LEU A 125 -1.51 12.55 -0.58
N THR A 126 -2.36 13.05 0.32
CA THR A 126 -3.36 14.07 0.00
C THR A 126 -3.20 15.28 0.91
N TYR A 127 -3.10 16.46 0.30
CA TYR A 127 -3.00 17.73 0.99
C TYR A 127 -4.33 18.47 0.89
N TYR A 128 -4.91 18.83 2.03
CA TYR A 128 -6.20 19.51 2.11
C TYR A 128 -6.02 20.97 2.54
N PHE A 129 -6.52 21.88 1.72
CA PHE A 129 -6.39 23.31 1.93
C PHE A 129 -7.74 23.95 2.24
N THR A 130 -7.74 24.91 3.17
CA THR A 130 -8.89 25.80 3.41
C THR A 130 -9.17 26.68 2.18
N PRO A 131 -10.32 27.37 2.10
CA PRO A 131 -10.60 28.32 1.01
C PRO A 131 -9.57 29.47 0.93
N LYS A 132 -8.86 29.75 2.03
CA LYS A 132 -7.76 30.72 2.09
C LYS A 132 -6.40 30.14 1.66
N GLN A 133 -6.40 28.97 1.03
CA GLN A 133 -5.20 28.23 0.58
C GLN A 133 -4.19 27.96 1.71
N LYS A 134 -4.66 27.74 2.94
CA LYS A 134 -3.82 27.28 4.05
C LYS A 134 -3.97 25.77 4.21
N LEU A 135 -2.84 25.06 4.25
CA LEU A 135 -2.82 23.61 4.45
C LEU A 135 -3.33 23.25 5.85
N GLN A 136 -4.45 22.54 5.90
CA GLN A 136 -5.15 22.17 7.13
C GLN A 136 -4.93 20.71 7.52
N ARG A 137 -4.89 19.81 6.53
CA ARG A 137 -4.74 18.37 6.76
C ARG A 137 -3.83 17.72 5.72
N ILE A 138 -3.06 16.73 6.16
CA ILE A 138 -2.28 15.84 5.31
C ILE A 138 -2.74 14.41 5.60
N THR A 139 -3.11 13.65 4.58
CA THR A 139 -3.42 12.21 4.73
C THR A 139 -2.47 11.36 3.91
N LEU A 140 -1.97 10.29 4.51
CA LEU A 140 -1.11 9.30 3.87
C LEU A 140 -1.78 7.94 3.98
N PHE A 141 -1.94 7.28 2.84
CA PHE A 141 -2.33 5.88 2.76
C PHE A 141 -1.30 5.14 1.95
N GLY A 142 -0.75 4.05 2.48
CA GLY A 142 0.31 3.34 1.78
C GLY A 142 0.79 2.11 2.52
N THR A 143 1.94 1.62 2.09
CA THR A 143 2.61 0.46 2.66
C THR A 143 4.10 0.73 2.88
N THR A 144 4.68 0.01 3.83
CA THR A 144 6.12 0.02 4.11
C THR A 144 6.59 -1.34 4.61
N GLY A 145 7.89 -1.60 4.48
CA GLY A 145 8.55 -2.77 5.04
C GLY A 145 8.86 -2.64 6.52
N ASP A 146 9.24 -1.43 6.94
CA ASP A 146 9.60 -1.06 8.29
C ASP A 146 9.10 0.37 8.60
N PRO A 147 8.08 0.53 9.47
CA PRO A 147 7.53 1.83 9.80
C PRO A 147 8.42 2.66 10.74
N GLY A 148 9.55 2.12 11.23
CA GLY A 148 10.39 2.75 12.25
C GLY A 148 10.81 4.19 11.92
N LYS A 149 11.25 4.45 10.68
CA LYS A 149 11.66 5.79 10.22
C LYS A 149 10.51 6.79 10.25
N LEU A 150 9.32 6.38 9.77
CA LEU A 150 8.12 7.21 9.79
C LEU A 150 7.65 7.50 11.22
N ILE A 151 7.61 6.48 12.07
CA ILE A 151 7.23 6.63 13.49
C ILE A 151 8.18 7.61 14.17
N ALA A 152 9.50 7.42 14.04
CA ALA A 152 10.51 8.28 14.65
C ALA A 152 10.36 9.74 14.20
N TYR A 153 10.10 9.98 12.92
CA TYR A 153 9.83 11.31 12.39
C TYR A 153 8.58 11.93 13.03
N LEU A 154 7.46 11.20 13.07
CA LEU A 154 6.19 11.71 13.58
C LEU A 154 6.19 11.95 15.10
N THR A 155 6.83 11.07 15.88
CA THR A 155 6.95 11.24 17.33
C THR A 155 7.85 12.43 17.67
N THR A 156 8.93 12.64 16.91
CA THR A 156 9.90 13.71 17.17
C THR A 156 9.42 15.08 16.67
N LYS A 157 8.83 15.15 15.46
CA LYS A 157 8.49 16.41 14.80
C LYS A 157 7.03 16.84 14.97
N HIS A 158 6.13 15.88 15.19
CA HIS A 158 4.68 16.13 15.23
C HIS A 158 4.02 15.64 16.52
N ASN A 159 4.82 15.30 17.55
CA ASN A 159 4.34 14.95 18.89
C ASN A 159 3.36 13.77 18.93
N PHE A 160 3.45 12.85 17.97
CA PHE A 160 2.68 11.62 18.02
C PHE A 160 3.10 10.79 19.23
N VAL A 161 2.12 10.30 19.99
CA VAL A 161 2.34 9.40 21.13
C VAL A 161 1.65 8.08 20.88
N ARG A 162 2.30 6.97 21.28
CA ARG A 162 1.72 5.63 21.14
C ARG A 162 0.56 5.47 22.11
N VAL A 163 -0.58 4.97 21.62
CA VAL A 163 -1.78 4.72 22.42
C VAL A 163 -2.12 3.23 22.36
N TYR A 164 -2.70 2.71 23.44
CA TYR A 164 -3.19 1.35 23.46
C TYR A 164 -4.40 1.19 22.53
N SER A 165 -4.33 0.21 21.63
CA SER A 165 -5.42 -0.18 20.74
C SER A 165 -6.08 -1.45 21.27
N PRO A 166 -7.42 -1.53 21.30
CA PRO A 166 -8.12 -2.79 21.61
C PRO A 166 -7.78 -3.91 20.61
N ASP A 167 -7.45 -3.55 19.37
CA ASP A 167 -6.96 -4.48 18.37
C ASP A 167 -5.43 -4.66 18.55
N PRO A 168 -4.97 -5.86 18.96
CA PRO A 168 -3.55 -6.13 19.21
C PRO A 168 -2.71 -6.12 17.94
N ALA A 169 -3.30 -6.28 16.75
CA ALA A 169 -2.59 -6.23 15.48
C ALA A 169 -2.39 -4.81 14.98
N THR A 170 -3.07 -3.82 15.56
CA THR A 170 -2.96 -2.41 15.15
C THR A 170 -2.12 -1.63 16.13
N ALA A 171 -0.99 -1.10 15.67
CA ALA A 171 -0.28 -0.05 16.40
C ALA A 171 -0.91 1.31 16.08
N VAL A 172 -1.28 2.06 17.12
CA VAL A 172 -1.91 3.38 16.98
C VAL A 172 -1.05 4.43 17.65
N TYR A 173 -0.81 5.53 16.95
CA TYR A 173 -0.18 6.73 17.47
C TYR A 173 -1.11 7.92 17.25
N GLN A 174 -1.24 8.79 18.24
CA GLN A 174 -2.19 9.89 18.20
C GLN A 174 -1.56 11.17 18.73
N VAL A 175 -2.12 12.31 18.29
CA VAL A 175 -1.88 13.62 18.87
C VAL A 175 -3.20 14.08 19.49
N PRO A 176 -3.33 14.07 20.83
CA PRO A 176 -4.51 14.60 21.48
C PRO A 176 -4.50 16.13 21.44
N PHE A 177 -5.66 16.74 21.25
CA PHE A 177 -5.85 18.18 21.34
C PHE A 177 -7.18 18.49 22.02
N SER A 178 -7.17 19.20 23.15
CA SER A 178 -8.38 19.64 23.86
C SER A 178 -9.42 18.54 24.16
N GLY A 179 -8.98 17.30 24.36
CA GLY A 179 -9.85 16.15 24.67
C GLY A 179 -10.35 15.36 23.46
N THR A 180 -9.97 15.75 22.24
CA THR A 180 -10.24 15.01 21.00
C THR A 180 -8.93 14.57 20.33
N ILE A 181 -9.02 13.61 19.42
CA ILE A 181 -7.86 13.15 18.64
C ILE A 181 -7.73 14.07 17.43
N LEU A 182 -6.64 14.83 17.36
CA LEU A 182 -6.37 15.75 16.25
C LEU A 182 -5.69 15.04 15.08
N SER A 183 -4.75 14.16 15.38
CA SER A 183 -3.99 13.43 14.37
C SER A 183 -3.82 11.99 14.80
N GLU A 184 -3.78 11.09 13.82
CA GLU A 184 -3.74 9.65 14.05
C GLU A 184 -2.88 8.97 13.00
N LEU A 185 -2.08 8.00 13.42
CA LEU A 185 -1.37 7.05 12.59
C LEU A 185 -1.79 5.66 13.04
N ARG A 186 -2.29 4.86 12.10
CA ARG A 186 -2.58 3.45 12.27
C ARG A 186 -1.63 2.65 11.41
N ILE A 187 -1.04 1.63 12.02
CA ILE A 187 -0.14 0.69 11.36
C ILE A 187 -0.69 -0.70 11.61
N LYS A 188 -0.89 -1.44 10.53
CA LYS A 188 -1.36 -2.82 10.57
C LYS A 188 -0.41 -3.71 9.78
N PRO A 189 -0.15 -4.95 10.20
CA PRO A 189 0.52 -5.90 9.33
C PRO A 189 -0.36 -6.19 8.11
N ALA A 190 0.28 -6.42 6.96
CA ALA A 190 -0.42 -6.91 5.78
C ALA A 190 -1.07 -8.27 6.06
N GLN A 191 -2.23 -8.52 5.46
CA GLN A 191 -2.98 -9.78 5.65
C GLN A 191 -2.18 -11.01 5.19
N VAL A 192 -1.28 -10.83 4.23
CA VAL A 192 -0.43 -11.89 3.69
C VAL A 192 1.01 -11.41 3.66
N LEU A 193 1.87 -12.04 4.47
CA LEU A 193 3.30 -11.80 4.47
C LEU A 193 3.99 -12.82 3.57
N ARG A 194 4.60 -12.36 2.48
CA ARG A 194 5.44 -13.19 1.62
C ARG A 194 6.90 -12.97 1.98
N ALA A 195 7.70 -14.04 2.06
CA ALA A 195 9.11 -13.94 2.42
C ALA A 195 9.90 -13.00 1.48
N GLY A 196 9.53 -12.97 0.19
CA GLY A 196 10.14 -12.10 -0.82
C GLY A 196 9.63 -10.65 -0.85
N ASP A 197 8.55 -10.33 -0.14
CA ASP A 197 7.97 -8.99 -0.15
C ASP A 197 8.39 -8.20 1.09
N SER A 198 9.54 -7.54 0.98
CA SER A 198 10.11 -6.78 2.08
C SER A 198 9.54 -5.37 2.20
N LEU A 199 8.84 -4.86 1.17
CA LEU A 199 8.41 -3.45 1.09
C LEU A 199 6.94 -3.23 1.46
N THR A 200 6.12 -4.29 1.51
CA THR A 200 4.67 -4.17 1.81
C THR A 200 4.25 -4.99 3.04
N ARG A 201 5.06 -4.97 4.09
CA ARG A 201 4.78 -5.73 5.32
C ARG A 201 3.75 -5.07 6.22
N PHE A 202 3.67 -3.74 6.15
CA PHE A 202 2.77 -2.94 6.95
C PHE A 202 1.93 -2.03 6.07
N GLU A 203 0.66 -1.95 6.38
CA GLU A 203 -0.27 -0.95 5.87
C GLU A 203 -0.28 0.26 6.80
N LEU A 204 -0.26 1.44 6.21
CA LEU A 204 -0.20 2.73 6.87
C LEU A 204 -1.47 3.53 6.52
N ALA A 205 -2.12 4.04 7.56
CA ALA A 205 -3.17 5.04 7.42
C ALA A 205 -2.87 6.17 8.40
N MET A 206 -2.54 7.35 7.88
CA MET A 206 -2.17 8.51 8.69
C MET A 206 -3.00 9.72 8.30
N THR A 207 -3.44 10.46 9.30
CA THR A 207 -4.04 11.78 9.16
C THR A 207 -3.34 12.72 10.13
N MET A 208 -2.80 13.81 9.59
CA MET A 208 -2.23 14.93 10.34
C MET A 208 -3.10 16.16 10.13
N GLU A 209 -3.42 16.87 11.20
CA GLU A 209 -4.24 18.08 11.16
C GLU A 209 -3.61 19.21 11.96
N ARG A 210 -3.85 20.43 11.53
CA ARG A 210 -3.57 21.60 12.36
C ARG A 210 -4.73 21.87 13.32
N PRO A 211 -4.45 22.38 14.54
CA PRO A 211 -5.49 22.96 15.36
C PRO A 211 -6.25 24.05 14.59
N PRO A 212 -7.60 24.13 14.70
CA PRO A 212 -8.37 25.22 14.12
C PRO A 212 -7.86 26.57 14.66
N THR A 213 -7.56 27.51 13.77
CA THR A 213 -7.00 28.81 14.15
C THR A 213 -8.05 29.78 14.72
N ASP A 214 -9.34 29.48 14.53
CA ASP A 214 -10.48 30.31 14.93
C ASP A 214 -11.19 29.82 16.21
N GLY A 215 -10.71 28.75 16.84
CA GLY A 215 -11.38 28.15 17.99
C GLY A 215 -12.70 27.46 17.65
N THR A 216 -13.08 27.39 16.37
CA THR A 216 -14.26 26.67 15.91
C THR A 216 -13.87 25.21 15.68
N PHE A 217 -14.18 24.36 16.64
CA PHE A 217 -14.09 22.92 16.45
C PHE A 217 -15.27 22.48 15.57
N MET A 218 -15.01 22.21 14.29
CA MET A 218 -15.92 21.44 13.45
C MET A 218 -15.67 19.97 13.74
N ASP A 219 -16.53 19.35 14.53
CA ASP A 219 -16.55 17.90 14.64
C ASP A 219 -17.01 17.33 13.29
N LEU A 220 -16.06 16.86 12.49
CA LEU A 220 -16.33 16.35 11.15
C LEU A 220 -17.14 15.04 11.15
N ARG A 221 -17.40 14.45 12.33
CA ARG A 221 -18.37 13.36 12.47
C ARG A 221 -19.77 13.85 12.89
N ALA A 222 -19.91 15.06 13.41
CA ALA A 222 -21.18 15.55 13.94
C ALA A 222 -21.84 16.66 13.11
N GLY A 223 -21.19 17.17 12.06
CA GLY A 223 -21.79 18.16 11.15
C GLY A 223 -22.27 19.45 11.84
N LYS A 224 -21.77 19.75 13.05
CA LYS A 224 -22.12 20.95 13.81
C LYS A 224 -20.87 21.59 14.43
N PRO A 225 -20.72 22.93 14.30
CA PRO A 225 -19.71 23.67 15.03
C PRO A 225 -20.04 23.63 16.53
N SER A 226 -19.12 23.11 17.34
CA SER A 226 -19.20 23.24 18.80
C SER A 226 -18.45 24.51 19.19
N GLN A 227 -19.18 25.58 19.49
CA GLN A 227 -18.59 26.80 20.07
C GLN A 227 -18.34 26.58 21.56
N ARG A 228 -17.07 26.64 21.98
CA ARG A 228 -16.72 26.70 23.41
C ARG A 228 -16.83 28.14 23.90
N SER A 229 -17.81 28.39 24.77
CA SER A 229 -17.91 29.62 25.56
C SER A 229 -16.67 29.75 26.45
N LYS A 230 -15.95 30.87 26.34
CA LYS A 230 -14.90 31.24 27.29
C LYS A 230 -15.57 31.70 28.59
N THR A 231 -15.26 31.02 29.69
CA THR A 231 -15.47 31.48 31.08
C THR A 231 -14.11 31.63 31.73
#